data_AF-A0A803YP12-F1
#
_entry.id   AF-A0A803YP12-F1
#
_cell.length_a   1.000
_cell.length_b   1.000
_cell.length_c   1.000
_cell.angle_alpha   90.00
_cell.angle_beta   90.00
_cell.angle_gamma   90.00
#
_symmetry.space_group_name_H-M   'P 1'
#
loop_
_entity.id
_entity.type
_entity.pdbx_description
1 polymer ?
#
loop_
_entity_poly.entity_id
_entity_poly.type
_entity_poly.pdbx_seq_one_letter_code
_entity_poly.pdbx_strand_id
1 'polypeptide(L)'
;ACGGDGTVGWILSILDELQLTPQPPVAVLPLGTGNDLARTLNWGGGYTDEPVSKILCHVEDGTIVQLDRWNLQVERNPDLPQDELEDGSRKLPLNVFNNYFSLGFDAHVTLEFHESREANPEKFNSRFRNKMFYAGAAFSDFLQRSSRDLSKHVKVVDPSGKITFSKLAFQIFCRYCAGTMPWGNPGDHRDFEPQRHDDGYIEVIGFTMASLAALQVGGHGERLHQCREVTLLTYKSIPMQVDGEPCRLAPSLIRISLRNQANMVQKSKRRTSMPLLNDPHSIPDRLRIRVNRINLQEYEGLHYDKEKLREASIPLGIIVVRGDCDLETCRMYIDRLQEDQESSFPRVLSVQRLSPRWCFLDGKCVHCLFLISFQQEHLHFVTEISQDEIFILDPELVMSQQGGTPPGMPDLVVEQASGISDRWNPAVRKRMLSDSGLGKISPHYEVPDKQKDASQAYMLQ
;
A
#
# COMPACT_ATOMS: atom_id res chain seq x y z
N ALA A 1 16.37 3.68 8.79
CA ALA A 1 15.56 3.79 10.01
C ALA A 1 14.67 2.56 10.15
N CYS A 2 14.94 1.67 11.11
CA CYS A 2 14.14 0.46 11.34
C CYS A 2 13.25 0.69 12.57
N GLY A 3 11.98 1.05 12.34
CA GLY A 3 11.11 1.51 13.43
C GLY A 3 9.79 2.09 12.94
N GLY A 4 9.13 2.87 13.80
CA GLY A 4 7.98 3.70 13.45
C GLY A 4 8.38 5.13 13.12
N ASP A 5 7.39 6.01 12.97
CA ASP A 5 7.59 7.42 12.60
C ASP A 5 8.50 8.16 13.61
N GLY A 6 8.34 7.91 14.92
CA GLY A 6 9.24 8.47 15.96
C GLY A 6 10.70 8.04 15.84
N THR A 7 10.98 6.80 15.39
CA THR A 7 12.36 6.35 15.13
C THR A 7 12.98 7.10 13.95
N VAL A 8 12.18 7.41 12.92
CA VAL A 8 12.63 8.22 11.80
C VAL A 8 12.94 9.63 12.27
N GLY A 9 12.03 10.25 13.04
CA GLY A 9 12.22 11.59 13.59
C GLY A 9 13.48 11.71 14.46
N TRP A 10 13.75 10.71 15.31
CA TRP A 10 14.97 10.67 16.12
C TRP A 10 16.24 10.65 15.26
N ILE A 11 16.30 9.78 14.24
CA ILE A 11 17.45 9.70 13.33
C ILE A 11 17.66 11.03 12.60
N LEU A 12 16.59 11.66 12.11
CA LEU A 12 16.69 12.94 11.42
C LEU A 12 17.20 14.07 12.33
N SER A 13 16.80 14.08 13.60
CA SER A 13 17.33 15.03 14.59
C SER A 13 18.82 14.81 14.85
N ILE A 14 19.29 13.56 14.97
CA ILE A 14 20.72 13.27 15.11
C ILE A 14 21.50 13.69 13.85
N LEU A 15 20.95 13.49 12.66
CA LEU A 15 21.59 13.94 11.41
C LEU A 15 21.73 15.46 11.34
N ASP A 16 20.75 16.23 11.85
CA ASP A 16 20.87 17.69 11.99
C ASP A 16 22.04 18.08 12.91
N GLU A 17 22.17 17.39 14.05
CA GLU A 17 23.22 17.66 15.04
C GLU A 17 24.62 17.36 14.49
N LEU A 18 24.75 16.30 13.70
CA LEU A 18 26.03 15.88 13.10
C LEU A 18 26.48 16.77 11.93
N GLN A 19 25.57 17.52 11.30
CA GLN A 19 25.87 18.45 10.20
C GLN A 19 26.73 17.82 9.07
N LEU A 20 26.44 16.57 8.71
CA LEU A 20 27.22 15.82 7.71
C LEU A 20 27.09 16.43 6.30
N THR A 21 28.19 16.44 5.55
CA THR A 21 28.23 16.93 4.16
C THR A 21 28.87 15.87 3.23
N PRO A 22 28.15 15.34 2.21
CA PRO A 22 26.72 15.55 1.96
C PRO A 22 25.84 14.90 3.03
N GLN A 23 24.62 15.42 3.22
CA GLN A 23 23.67 14.84 4.17
C GLN A 23 23.20 13.47 3.67
N PRO A 24 23.35 12.39 4.46
CA PRO A 24 23.01 11.05 4.00
C PRO A 24 21.49 10.88 3.84
N PRO A 25 21.02 10.20 2.77
CA PRO A 25 19.60 9.88 2.61
C PRO A 25 19.16 8.78 3.59
N VAL A 26 17.92 8.87 4.08
CA VAL A 26 17.35 7.91 5.03
C VAL A 26 16.25 7.07 4.38
N ALA A 27 16.45 5.75 4.36
CA ALA A 27 15.40 4.77 4.02
C ALA A 27 14.64 4.31 5.29
N VAL A 28 13.36 3.96 5.13
CA VAL A 28 12.49 3.55 6.24
C VAL A 28 12.11 2.07 6.12
N LEU A 29 12.33 1.29 7.17
CA LEU A 29 11.79 -0.05 7.34
C LEU A 29 10.63 0.00 8.34
N PRO A 30 9.38 -0.22 7.91
CA PRO A 30 8.17 0.03 8.71
C PRO A 30 7.95 -1.05 9.78
N LEU A 31 8.56 -0.87 10.95
CA LEU A 31 8.42 -1.76 12.12
C LEU A 31 7.44 -1.23 13.17
N GLY A 32 6.93 0.00 13.01
CA GLY A 32 5.95 0.61 13.90
C GLY A 32 4.51 0.11 13.69
N THR A 33 3.57 0.73 14.43
CA THR A 33 2.12 0.47 14.31
C THR A 33 1.46 1.40 13.29
N GLY A 34 1.82 2.69 13.32
CA GLY A 34 1.38 3.75 12.41
C GLY A 34 2.03 3.60 11.04
N ASN A 35 3.33 3.93 10.92
CA ASN A 35 4.14 3.84 9.68
C ASN A 35 3.59 4.72 8.56
N ASP A 36 3.17 5.93 8.89
CA ASP A 36 2.55 6.85 7.94
C ASP A 36 3.60 7.44 6.99
N LEU A 37 4.80 7.78 7.48
CA LEU A 37 5.90 8.24 6.65
C LEU A 37 6.40 7.14 5.69
N ALA A 38 6.47 5.90 6.17
CA ALA A 38 6.83 4.75 5.33
C ALA A 38 5.83 4.52 4.18
N ARG A 39 4.52 4.67 4.44
CA ARG A 39 3.49 4.61 3.38
C ARG A 39 3.63 5.73 2.37
N THR A 40 3.94 6.94 2.83
CA THR A 40 4.15 8.11 1.96
C THR A 40 5.36 7.90 1.04
N LEU A 41 6.42 7.27 1.56
CA LEU A 41 7.64 6.94 0.83
C LEU A 41 7.59 5.56 0.13
N ASN A 42 6.41 4.95 0.00
CA ASN A 42 6.16 3.67 -0.67
C ASN A 42 6.85 2.43 -0.07
N TRP A 43 7.34 2.52 1.16
CA TRP A 43 7.90 1.37 1.90
C TRP A 43 6.81 0.45 2.49
N GLY A 44 5.56 0.88 2.45
CA GLY A 44 4.41 0.09 2.88
C GLY A 44 4.03 0.31 4.34
N GLY A 45 3.02 -0.43 4.79
CA GLY A 45 2.42 -0.24 6.11
C GLY A 45 3.02 -1.10 7.24
N GLY A 46 3.89 -2.04 6.90
CA GLY A 46 4.51 -2.94 7.85
C GLY A 46 5.49 -3.88 7.16
N TYR A 47 6.48 -4.34 7.91
CA TYR A 47 7.41 -5.38 7.48
C TYR A 47 6.74 -6.77 7.47
N THR A 48 7.05 -7.56 6.43
CA THR A 48 6.46 -8.89 6.15
C THR A 48 7.56 -9.96 5.97
N ASP A 49 8.60 -9.91 6.81
CA ASP A 49 9.72 -10.87 6.79
C ASP A 49 10.42 -10.99 5.41
N GLU A 50 10.47 -9.88 4.66
CA GLU A 50 11.24 -9.81 3.41
C GLU A 50 12.74 -9.98 3.70
N PRO A 51 13.50 -10.74 2.88
CA PRO A 51 14.94 -10.88 3.05
C PRO A 51 15.66 -9.52 3.09
N VAL A 52 16.62 -9.36 4.00
CA VAL A 52 17.40 -8.11 4.13
C VAL A 52 18.05 -7.71 2.82
N SER A 53 18.54 -8.67 2.04
CA SER A 53 19.12 -8.43 0.71
C SER A 53 18.11 -7.78 -0.26
N LYS A 54 16.86 -8.21 -0.23
CA LYS A 54 15.77 -7.61 -1.03
C LYS A 54 15.48 -6.18 -0.60
N ILE A 55 15.47 -5.93 0.71
CA ILE A 55 15.32 -4.56 1.25
C ILE A 55 16.47 -3.67 0.80
N LEU A 56 17.72 -4.15 0.89
CA LEU A 56 18.90 -3.39 0.48
C LEU A 56 18.87 -3.05 -1.01
N CYS A 57 18.44 -3.98 -1.88
CA CYS A 57 18.22 -3.67 -3.29
C CYS A 57 17.14 -2.60 -3.48
N HIS A 58 16.05 -2.62 -2.71
CA HIS A 58 15.05 -1.54 -2.76
C HIS A 58 15.57 -0.19 -2.27
N VAL A 59 16.55 -0.18 -1.35
CA VAL A 59 17.23 1.04 -0.92
C VAL A 59 18.13 1.58 -2.02
N GLU A 60 18.89 0.69 -2.67
CA GLU A 60 19.79 1.02 -3.80
C GLU A 60 19.00 1.52 -5.03
N ASP A 61 17.92 0.84 -5.39
CA ASP A 61 17.01 1.21 -6.49
C ASP A 61 16.10 2.42 -6.16
N GLY A 62 16.13 2.89 -4.91
CA GLY A 62 15.26 3.94 -4.42
C GLY A 62 15.66 5.32 -4.94
N THR A 63 14.67 6.19 -5.13
CA THR A 63 14.92 7.59 -5.52
C THR A 63 15.03 8.47 -4.29
N ILE A 64 16.01 9.38 -4.27
CA ILE A 64 16.12 10.37 -3.20
C ILE A 64 15.07 11.46 -3.43
N VAL A 65 14.23 11.69 -2.41
CA VAL A 65 13.23 12.76 -2.36
C VAL A 65 13.48 13.66 -1.16
N GLN A 66 13.01 14.90 -1.23
CA GLN A 66 13.08 15.83 -0.10
C GLN A 66 11.89 15.61 0.83
N LEU A 67 12.09 15.82 2.12
CA LEU A 67 11.05 15.85 3.14
C LEU A 67 11.16 17.14 3.94
N ASP A 68 10.14 17.99 3.87
CA ASP A 68 10.01 19.19 4.68
C ASP A 68 9.86 18.83 6.16
N ARG A 69 10.62 19.53 6.99
CA ARG A 69 10.59 19.39 8.45
C ARG A 69 10.24 20.72 9.09
N TRP A 70 9.54 20.67 10.20
CA TRP A 70 8.86 21.84 10.75
C TRP A 70 9.22 22.05 12.21
N ASN A 71 9.60 23.28 12.55
CA ASN A 71 9.87 23.68 13.92
C ASN A 71 8.57 23.96 14.67
N LEU A 72 8.54 23.60 15.95
CA LEU A 72 7.52 23.96 16.92
C LEU A 72 8.15 24.83 18.02
N GLN A 73 7.75 26.10 18.06
CA GLN A 73 8.14 27.01 19.13
C GLN A 73 6.93 27.26 20.02
N VAL A 74 7.08 26.99 21.31
CA VAL A 74 6.01 27.11 22.30
C VAL A 74 6.38 28.23 23.26
N GLU A 75 5.52 29.23 23.31
CA GLU A 75 5.57 30.34 24.25
C GLU A 75 4.28 30.35 25.07
N ARG A 76 4.33 30.98 26.24
CA ARG A 76 3.14 31.18 27.06
C ARG A 76 2.14 32.06 26.32
N ASN A 77 0.84 31.80 26.46
CA ASN A 77 -0.18 32.67 25.88
C ASN A 77 -0.07 34.09 26.49
N PRO A 78 0.25 35.13 25.71
CA PRO A 78 0.39 36.50 26.21
C PRO A 78 -0.93 37.15 26.63
N ASP A 79 -2.08 36.62 26.17
CA ASP A 79 -3.40 37.14 26.49
C ASP A 79 -3.87 36.74 27.91
N LEU A 80 -3.16 35.82 28.60
CA LEU A 80 -3.58 35.29 29.90
C LEU A 80 -2.74 35.83 31.08
N PRO A 81 -3.37 36.17 32.23
CA PRO A 81 -2.68 36.65 33.43
C PRO A 81 -1.67 35.64 33.98
N GLN A 82 -0.58 36.09 34.61
CA GLN A 82 0.50 35.24 35.13
C GLN A 82 0.09 34.27 36.25
N ASP A 83 -1.00 34.57 36.94
CA ASP A 83 -1.43 33.87 38.15
C ASP A 83 -2.52 32.82 37.91
N GLU A 84 -2.95 32.59 36.66
CA GLU A 84 -3.85 31.47 36.35
C GLU A 84 -3.11 30.14 36.50
N LEU A 85 -3.69 29.20 37.25
CA LEU A 85 -3.20 27.83 37.40
C LEU A 85 -3.17 27.15 36.03
N GLU A 86 -1.99 27.10 35.42
CA GLU A 86 -1.73 26.36 34.18
C GLU A 86 -1.77 24.85 34.47
N ASP A 87 -2.90 24.20 34.18
CA ASP A 87 -2.96 22.74 34.12
C ASP A 87 -2.25 22.25 32.83
N GLY A 88 -1.30 21.32 32.97
CA GLY A 88 -0.56 20.72 31.85
C GLY A 88 0.89 21.18 31.70
N SER A 89 1.56 20.61 30.70
CA SER A 89 2.96 20.88 30.36
C SER A 89 3.15 22.27 29.74
N ARG A 90 4.29 22.89 30.01
CA ARG A 90 4.74 24.14 29.37
C ARG A 90 5.52 23.92 28.07
N LYS A 91 5.81 22.66 27.71
CA LYS A 91 6.58 22.29 26.53
C LYS A 91 5.93 21.11 25.82
N LEU A 92 6.04 21.09 24.50
CA LEU A 92 5.73 19.91 23.70
C LEU A 92 6.85 18.85 23.88
N PRO A 93 6.52 17.56 23.70
CA PRO A 93 7.50 16.46 23.81
C PRO A 93 8.59 16.56 22.73
N LEU A 94 8.25 17.10 21.57
CA LEU A 94 9.14 17.34 20.44
C LEU A 94 9.03 18.80 19.98
N ASN A 95 10.16 19.38 19.59
CA ASN A 95 10.26 20.73 19.02
C ASN A 95 10.35 20.72 17.47
N VAL A 96 10.32 19.53 16.87
CA VAL A 96 10.30 19.32 15.43
C VAL A 96 9.33 18.20 15.12
N PHE A 97 8.58 18.32 14.03
CA PHE A 97 7.81 17.22 13.47
C PHE A 97 8.12 17.05 11.98
N ASN A 98 7.89 15.81 11.52
CA ASN A 98 8.23 15.35 10.18
C ASN A 98 6.99 14.79 9.45
N ASN A 99 5.95 14.40 10.19
CA ASN A 99 4.71 13.92 9.62
C ASN A 99 3.55 14.82 10.03
N TYR A 100 3.24 14.93 11.33
CA TYR A 100 2.09 15.71 11.78
C TYR A 100 2.21 16.30 13.19
N PHE A 101 1.49 17.41 13.36
CA PHE A 101 1.12 17.99 14.65
C PHE A 101 -0.40 18.07 14.75
N SER A 102 -0.97 17.58 15.85
CA SER A 102 -2.42 17.67 16.06
C SER A 102 -2.80 18.08 17.48
N LEU A 103 -3.99 18.66 17.60
CA LEU A 103 -4.58 19.04 18.89
C LEU A 103 -6.08 18.79 18.89
N GLY A 104 -6.61 18.51 20.07
CA GLY A 104 -8.03 18.21 20.26
C GLY A 104 -8.34 16.74 20.35
N PHE A 105 -9.44 16.32 19.72
CA PHE A 105 -10.03 14.99 19.91
C PHE A 105 -9.04 13.85 19.62
N ASP A 106 -8.39 13.88 18.47
CA ASP A 106 -7.42 12.86 18.09
C ASP A 106 -6.22 12.80 19.04
N ALA A 107 -5.67 13.95 19.39
CA ALA A 107 -4.59 14.04 20.36
C ALA A 107 -5.04 13.55 21.75
N HIS A 108 -6.32 13.73 22.10
CA HIS A 108 -6.88 13.22 23.35
C HIS A 108 -6.93 11.70 23.37
N VAL A 109 -7.40 11.06 22.30
CA VAL A 109 -7.39 9.59 22.16
C VAL A 109 -5.96 9.06 22.19
N THR A 110 -5.03 9.76 21.54
CA THR A 110 -3.61 9.37 21.55
C THR A 110 -3.01 9.49 22.95
N LEU A 111 -3.34 10.55 23.69
CA LEU A 111 -2.93 10.74 25.08
C LEU A 111 -3.48 9.63 25.99
N GLU A 112 -4.77 9.31 25.88
CA GLU A 112 -5.40 8.24 26.65
C GLU A 112 -4.79 6.86 26.33
N PHE A 113 -4.50 6.61 25.05
CA PHE A 113 -3.77 5.40 24.64
C PHE A 113 -2.38 5.34 25.28
N HIS A 114 -1.65 6.45 25.29
CA HIS A 114 -0.31 6.53 25.87
C HIS A 114 -0.35 6.27 27.38
N GLU A 115 -1.21 6.96 28.12
CA GLU A 115 -1.41 6.78 29.57
C GLU A 115 -1.83 5.34 29.90
N SER A 116 -2.74 4.77 29.11
CA SER A 116 -3.18 3.37 29.25
C SER A 116 -2.05 2.37 29.03
N ARG A 117 -1.18 2.65 28.04
CA ARG A 117 -0.02 1.83 27.69
C ARG A 117 1.06 1.90 28.76
N GLU A 118 1.35 3.09 29.29
CA GLU A 118 2.29 3.24 30.40
C GLU A 118 1.79 2.53 31.67
N ALA A 119 0.48 2.55 31.91
CA ALA A 119 -0.12 1.85 33.04
C ALA A 119 -0.16 0.32 32.89
N ASN A 120 -0.26 -0.21 31.66
CA ASN A 120 -0.43 -1.65 31.40
C ASN A 120 0.35 -2.14 30.14
N PRO A 121 1.68 -2.08 30.12
CA PRO A 121 2.48 -2.33 28.92
C PRO A 121 2.26 -3.73 28.29
N GLU A 122 1.94 -4.73 29.10
CA GLU A 122 1.67 -6.11 28.65
C GLU A 122 0.44 -6.25 27.75
N LYS A 123 -0.48 -5.28 27.78
CA LYS A 123 -1.70 -5.29 26.94
C LYS A 123 -1.46 -4.77 25.51
N PHE A 124 -0.34 -4.08 25.26
CA PHE A 124 -0.08 -3.32 24.03
C PHE A 124 1.05 -3.88 23.15
N ASN A 125 1.38 -5.16 23.33
CA ASN A 125 2.43 -5.86 22.57
C ASN A 125 2.03 -6.30 21.14
N SER A 126 0.79 -6.01 20.71
CA SER A 126 0.26 -6.46 19.42
C SER A 126 -0.26 -5.29 18.60
N ARG A 127 0.23 -5.16 17.36
CA ARG A 127 -0.25 -4.15 16.39
C ARG A 127 -1.75 -4.21 16.19
N PHE A 128 -2.34 -5.41 16.16
CA PHE A 128 -3.77 -5.59 16.00
C PHE A 128 -4.55 -5.05 17.21
N ARG A 129 -4.11 -5.38 18.43
CA ARG A 129 -4.74 -4.89 19.67
C ARG A 129 -4.63 -3.37 19.79
N ASN A 130 -3.47 -2.82 19.44
CA ASN A 130 -3.26 -1.37 19.43
C ASN A 130 -4.24 -0.68 18.48
N LYS A 131 -4.40 -1.19 17.25
CA LYS A 131 -5.40 -0.66 16.30
C LYS A 131 -6.84 -0.77 16.83
N MET A 132 -7.18 -1.86 17.51
CA MET A 132 -8.52 -2.02 18.11
C MET A 132 -8.79 -1.06 19.25
N PHE A 133 -7.78 -0.67 20.03
CA PHE A 133 -7.95 0.39 21.03
C PHE A 133 -8.37 1.71 20.37
N TYR A 134 -7.65 2.15 19.34
CA TYR A 134 -7.99 3.37 18.61
C TYR A 134 -9.40 3.33 18.02
N ALA A 135 -9.80 2.19 17.44
CA ALA A 135 -11.15 2.01 16.92
C ALA A 135 -12.22 2.08 18.03
N GLY A 136 -11.96 1.47 19.19
CA GLY A 136 -12.86 1.47 20.34
C GLY A 136 -13.00 2.84 21.00
N ALA A 137 -11.89 3.56 21.19
CA ALA A 137 -11.88 4.91 21.74
C ALA A 137 -12.63 5.90 20.83
N ALA A 138 -12.40 5.81 19.52
CA ALA A 138 -13.13 6.60 18.53
C ALA A 138 -14.65 6.37 18.58
N PHE A 139 -15.09 5.13 18.84
CA PHE A 139 -16.51 4.77 18.96
C PHE A 139 -17.13 5.21 20.30
N SER A 140 -16.42 5.02 21.41
CA SER A 140 -16.88 5.43 22.75
C SER A 140 -17.13 6.94 22.83
N ASP A 141 -16.19 7.74 22.34
CA ASP A 141 -16.32 9.19 22.41
C ASP A 141 -17.28 9.77 21.38
N PHE A 142 -17.47 9.08 20.24
CA PHE A 142 -18.56 9.41 19.31
C PHE A 142 -19.93 9.37 20.01
N LEU A 143 -20.12 8.44 20.96
CA LEU A 143 -21.33 8.36 21.77
C LEU A 143 -21.38 9.43 22.88
N GLN A 144 -20.23 9.83 23.44
CA GLN A 144 -20.18 10.77 24.58
C GLN A 144 -20.31 12.26 24.22
N ARG A 145 -20.29 12.67 22.93
CA ARG A 145 -20.56 14.06 22.45
C ARG A 145 -19.75 15.18 23.13
N SER A 146 -18.61 14.89 23.76
CA SER A 146 -17.87 15.82 24.64
C SER A 146 -17.05 16.90 23.92
N SER A 147 -16.80 16.79 22.60
CA SER A 147 -15.87 17.68 21.88
C SER A 147 -16.51 18.96 21.27
N ARG A 148 -17.60 19.50 21.82
CA ARG A 148 -18.32 20.62 21.18
C ARG A 148 -17.69 22.01 21.32
N ASP A 149 -16.58 22.18 22.04
CA ASP A 149 -16.14 23.52 22.48
C ASP A 149 -14.65 23.88 22.25
N LEU A 150 -13.89 23.10 21.48
CA LEU A 150 -12.46 23.38 21.29
C LEU A 150 -12.20 24.67 20.49
N SER A 151 -13.07 24.97 19.53
CA SER A 151 -13.00 26.15 18.67
C SER A 151 -13.07 27.49 19.38
N LYS A 152 -13.74 27.57 20.53
CA LYS A 152 -13.77 28.79 21.35
C LYS A 152 -12.45 29.08 22.04
N HIS A 153 -11.55 28.10 22.09
CA HIS A 153 -10.34 28.15 22.89
C HIS A 153 -9.06 28.05 22.05
N VAL A 154 -9.18 28.02 20.71
CA VAL A 154 -8.04 27.98 19.79
C VAL A 154 -8.26 29.01 18.69
N LYS A 155 -7.23 29.81 18.45
CA LYS A 155 -7.23 30.85 17.42
C LYS A 155 -6.02 30.68 16.51
N VAL A 156 -6.26 30.71 15.21
CA VAL A 156 -5.19 30.74 14.20
C VAL A 156 -4.90 32.20 13.88
N VAL A 157 -3.65 32.58 14.02
CA VAL A 157 -3.14 33.89 13.65
C VAL A 157 -2.33 33.70 12.38
N ASP A 158 -2.89 34.13 11.25
CA ASP A 158 -2.20 34.21 9.96
C ASP A 158 -1.70 35.65 9.76
N PRO A 159 -0.47 35.86 9.26
CA PRO A 159 -0.01 37.16 8.75
C PRO A 159 -1.00 37.90 7.84
N SER A 160 -1.87 37.19 7.09
CA SER A 160 -2.86 37.77 6.17
C SER A 160 -4.18 38.22 6.83
N GLY A 161 -4.43 37.82 8.10
CA GLY A 161 -5.65 38.16 8.83
C GLY A 161 -5.99 37.18 9.96
N LYS A 162 -6.87 37.60 10.88
CA LYS A 162 -7.36 36.73 11.96
C LYS A 162 -8.47 35.83 11.43
N ILE A 163 -8.25 34.52 11.36
CA ILE A 163 -9.31 33.57 11.06
C ILE A 163 -9.80 32.93 12.37
N THR A 164 -11.06 33.17 12.71
CA THR A 164 -11.69 32.63 13.92
C THR A 164 -12.64 31.52 13.48
N PHE A 165 -12.34 30.27 13.81
CA PHE A 165 -13.12 29.14 13.32
C PHE A 165 -13.96 28.50 14.44
N SER A 166 -15.12 27.98 14.08
CA SER A 166 -16.11 27.45 15.01
C SER A 166 -16.03 25.93 15.24
N LYS A 167 -15.17 25.19 14.53
CA LYS A 167 -14.88 23.76 14.75
C LYS A 167 -13.45 23.46 14.25
N LEU A 168 -12.54 23.01 15.12
CA LEU A 168 -11.13 22.79 14.78
C LEU A 168 -10.61 21.52 15.45
N ALA A 169 -10.09 20.60 14.65
CA ALA A 169 -8.90 19.83 14.98
C ALA A 169 -7.83 20.34 14.01
N PHE A 170 -6.56 20.35 14.37
CA PHE A 170 -5.48 20.69 13.43
C PHE A 170 -4.81 19.39 13.03
N GLN A 171 -4.67 19.12 11.74
CA GLN A 171 -3.73 18.12 11.22
C GLN A 171 -2.89 18.79 10.16
N ILE A 172 -1.60 18.47 10.20
CA ILE A 172 -0.60 18.90 9.24
C ILE A 172 -0.04 17.61 8.62
N PHE A 173 -0.34 17.31 7.35
CA PHE A 173 0.23 16.27 6.45
C PHE A 173 0.15 14.77 6.77
N CYS A 174 0.46 13.82 5.88
CA CYS A 174 0.33 13.66 4.40
C CYS A 174 -0.38 12.30 4.15
N ARG A 175 -0.15 11.37 5.08
CA ARG A 175 -1.00 10.25 5.40
C ARG A 175 -1.20 10.21 6.91
N TYR A 176 -2.41 9.94 7.33
CA TYR A 176 -2.82 10.02 8.73
C TYR A 176 -3.64 8.79 9.12
N CYS A 177 -3.62 8.41 10.39
CA CYS A 177 -4.32 7.23 10.91
C CYS A 177 -4.12 5.98 10.03
N ALA A 178 -2.86 5.57 9.81
CA ALA A 178 -2.50 4.36 9.07
C ALA A 178 -2.78 4.40 7.56
N GLY A 179 -2.62 5.57 6.92
CA GLY A 179 -2.64 5.70 5.46
C GLY A 179 -3.81 6.49 4.85
N THR A 180 -4.73 7.04 5.65
CA THR A 180 -5.83 7.89 5.17
C THR A 180 -5.29 9.22 4.59
N MET A 181 -6.06 9.86 3.71
CA MET A 181 -5.65 11.09 3.02
C MET A 181 -6.53 12.26 3.47
N PRO A 182 -6.24 12.88 4.63
CA PRO A 182 -7.10 13.90 5.23
C PRO A 182 -7.28 15.15 4.37
N TRP A 183 -6.30 15.49 3.53
CA TRP A 183 -6.39 16.60 2.58
C TRP A 183 -7.27 16.29 1.36
N GLY A 184 -7.43 15.02 0.99
CA GLY A 184 -8.14 14.60 -0.21
C GLY A 184 -7.57 15.20 -1.51
N ASN A 185 -8.39 15.25 -2.57
CA ASN A 185 -8.04 15.89 -3.83
C ASN A 185 -8.72 17.27 -3.92
N PRO A 186 -7.96 18.38 -4.02
CA PRO A 186 -8.54 19.73 -4.10
C PRO A 186 -9.11 20.08 -5.47
N GLY A 187 -9.05 19.20 -6.48
CA GLY A 187 -9.27 19.44 -7.92
C GLY A 187 -10.45 20.29 -8.41
N ASP A 188 -11.40 20.67 -7.56
CA ASP A 188 -12.52 21.57 -7.87
C ASP A 188 -12.42 22.97 -7.21
N HIS A 189 -11.49 23.17 -6.27
CA HIS A 189 -11.27 24.44 -5.56
C HIS A 189 -9.99 25.13 -6.04
N ARG A 190 -10.09 26.38 -6.50
CA ARG A 190 -8.96 27.17 -7.02
C ARG A 190 -8.02 27.73 -5.95
N ASP A 191 -8.35 27.57 -4.67
CA ASP A 191 -7.65 28.23 -3.57
C ASP A 191 -6.56 27.35 -2.93
N PHE A 192 -6.49 26.06 -3.27
CA PHE A 192 -5.60 25.08 -2.64
C PHE A 192 -4.91 24.18 -3.66
N GLU A 193 -3.61 23.95 -3.47
CA GLU A 193 -2.83 23.03 -4.29
C GLU A 193 -2.90 21.59 -3.75
N PRO A 194 -2.59 20.57 -4.59
CA PRO A 194 -2.40 19.21 -4.14
C PRO A 194 -1.32 19.15 -3.07
N GLN A 195 -1.56 18.33 -2.04
CA GLN A 195 -0.64 18.18 -0.93
C GLN A 195 0.68 17.55 -1.36
N ARG A 196 1.79 18.16 -0.93
CA ARG A 196 3.16 17.69 -1.16
C ARG A 196 3.92 17.65 0.17
N HIS A 197 5.09 17.01 0.18
CA HIS A 197 5.93 16.88 1.38
C HIS A 197 7.30 17.55 1.20
N ASP A 198 7.44 18.34 0.13
CA ASP A 198 8.68 18.90 -0.38
C ASP A 198 8.47 20.29 -1.04
N ASP A 199 7.37 20.97 -0.75
CA ASP A 199 7.01 22.28 -1.32
C ASP A 199 7.20 23.45 -0.35
N GLY A 200 7.53 23.18 0.91
CA GLY A 200 7.66 24.15 1.98
C GLY A 200 6.32 24.74 2.43
N TYR A 201 5.19 24.08 2.13
CA TYR A 201 3.87 24.47 2.60
C TYR A 201 3.32 23.54 3.67
N ILE A 202 2.46 24.11 4.50
CA ILE A 202 1.76 23.52 5.64
C ILE A 202 0.25 23.65 5.47
N GLU A 203 -0.41 22.52 5.28
CA GLU A 203 -1.84 22.38 5.11
C GLU A 203 -2.49 22.23 6.47
N VAL A 204 -3.45 23.11 6.71
CA VAL A 204 -4.21 23.20 7.93
C VAL A 204 -5.59 22.62 7.66
N ILE A 205 -5.88 21.49 8.32
CA ILE A 205 -7.11 20.72 8.09
C ILE A 205 -7.95 20.69 9.35
N GLY A 206 -9.22 21.07 9.22
CA GLY A 206 -10.25 21.00 10.26
C GLY A 206 -11.02 19.68 10.23
N PHE A 207 -11.30 19.11 11.40
CA PHE A 207 -12.17 17.93 11.53
C PHE A 207 -13.40 18.18 12.38
N THR A 208 -14.51 17.62 11.90
CA THR A 208 -15.66 17.28 12.72
C THR A 208 -15.56 15.80 13.10
N MET A 209 -16.29 15.37 14.14
CA MET A 209 -16.37 13.94 14.47
C MET A 209 -16.83 13.09 13.28
N ALA A 210 -17.75 13.62 12.47
CA ALA A 210 -18.25 12.94 11.28
C ALA A 210 -17.18 12.83 10.18
N SER A 211 -16.45 13.91 9.90
CA SER A 211 -15.40 13.89 8.88
C SER A 211 -14.20 13.04 9.30
N LEU A 212 -13.87 13.01 10.60
CA LEU A 212 -12.82 12.15 11.14
C LEU A 212 -13.19 10.67 11.01
N ALA A 213 -14.44 10.29 11.34
CA ALA A 213 -14.94 8.94 11.14
C ALA A 213 -14.97 8.54 9.65
N ALA A 214 -15.29 9.49 8.77
CA ALA A 214 -15.33 9.26 7.34
C ALA A 214 -13.95 9.04 6.69
N LEU A 215 -12.83 9.40 7.35
CA LEU A 215 -11.49 9.22 6.79
C LEU A 215 -11.20 7.76 6.40
N GLN A 216 -11.71 6.79 7.17
CA GLN A 216 -11.48 5.36 6.92
C GLN A 216 -12.20 4.84 5.66
N VAL A 217 -13.23 5.55 5.18
CA VAL A 217 -13.97 5.22 3.95
C VAL A 217 -13.62 6.16 2.79
N GLY A 218 -12.48 6.86 2.88
CA GLY A 218 -11.99 7.76 1.83
C GLY A 218 -12.53 9.18 1.90
N GLY A 219 -13.17 9.57 3.00
CA GLY A 219 -13.52 10.96 3.28
C GLY A 219 -12.29 11.84 3.52
N HIS A 220 -12.52 13.15 3.63
CA HIS A 220 -11.49 14.15 3.89
C HIS A 220 -11.95 15.15 4.95
N GLY A 221 -10.99 15.89 5.52
CA GLY A 221 -11.27 17.01 6.42
C GLY A 221 -11.65 18.28 5.66
N GLU A 222 -11.99 19.32 6.40
CA GLU A 222 -12.21 20.67 5.88
C GLU A 222 -10.85 21.34 5.63
N ARG A 223 -10.59 21.79 4.41
CA ARG A 223 -9.34 22.49 4.04
C ARG A 223 -9.43 23.93 4.51
N LEU A 224 -8.63 24.31 5.50
CA LEU A 224 -8.69 25.65 6.09
C LEU A 224 -7.62 26.56 5.50
N HIS A 225 -6.40 26.05 5.34
CA HIS A 225 -5.29 26.85 4.87
C HIS A 225 -4.15 26.02 4.28
N GLN A 226 -3.29 26.65 3.49
CA GLN A 226 -2.01 26.12 3.01
C GLN A 226 -0.98 27.27 3.06
N CYS A 227 -0.05 27.24 4.03
CA CYS A 227 0.86 28.36 4.29
C CYS A 227 2.30 27.93 4.59
N ARG A 228 3.23 28.84 4.80
CA ARG A 228 4.63 28.51 5.18
C ARG A 228 4.93 28.68 6.65
N GLU A 229 4.05 29.39 7.35
CA GLU A 229 4.14 29.66 8.77
C GLU A 229 2.71 29.73 9.31
N VAL A 230 2.50 29.15 10.48
CA VAL A 230 1.22 29.26 11.19
C VAL A 230 1.47 29.52 12.66
N THR A 231 0.70 30.45 13.22
CA THR A 231 0.71 30.73 14.64
C THR A 231 -0.63 30.32 15.25
N LEU A 232 -0.60 29.52 16.30
CA LEU A 232 -1.76 29.06 17.04
C LEU A 232 -1.74 29.67 18.43
N LEU A 233 -2.90 30.09 18.91
CA LEU A 233 -3.07 30.63 20.24
C LEU A 233 -4.15 29.84 20.98
N THR A 234 -3.79 29.24 22.12
CA THR A 234 -4.69 28.42 22.93
C THR A 234 -4.99 29.07 24.27
N TYR A 235 -6.27 29.05 24.68
CA TYR A 235 -6.76 29.72 25.89
C TYR A 235 -7.10 28.77 27.04
N LYS A 236 -6.89 27.47 26.84
CA LYS A 236 -7.04 26.43 27.89
C LYS A 236 -6.01 25.33 27.67
N SER A 237 -5.86 24.47 28.67
CA SER A 237 -5.09 23.24 28.55
C SER A 237 -5.72 22.29 27.52
N ILE A 238 -4.96 21.86 26.52
CA ILE A 238 -5.46 21.05 25.40
C ILE A 238 -4.53 19.87 25.16
N PRO A 239 -5.06 18.64 25.00
CA PRO A 239 -4.29 17.51 24.48
C PRO A 239 -3.75 17.81 23.09
N MET A 240 -2.44 17.60 22.90
CA MET A 240 -1.72 17.76 21.65
C MET A 240 -0.86 16.54 21.38
N GLN A 241 -0.49 16.30 20.14
CA GLN A 241 0.51 15.28 19.79
C GLN A 241 1.42 15.76 18.66
N VAL A 242 2.66 15.29 18.72
CA VAL A 242 3.72 15.59 17.75
C VAL A 242 4.28 14.26 17.24
N ASP A 243 4.10 13.92 15.96
CA ASP A 243 4.56 12.66 15.35
C ASP A 243 4.19 11.39 16.17
N GLY A 244 3.04 11.41 16.87
CA GLY A 244 2.54 10.32 17.70
C GLY A 244 2.92 10.40 19.19
N GLU A 245 3.70 11.39 19.61
CA GLU A 245 4.02 11.65 21.02
C GLU A 245 3.01 12.64 21.62
N PRO A 246 2.10 12.20 22.51
CA PRO A 246 1.07 13.06 23.06
C PRO A 246 1.55 13.83 24.30
N CYS A 247 0.91 14.97 24.57
CA CYS A 247 1.00 15.68 25.84
C CYS A 247 -0.26 16.51 26.08
N ARG A 248 -0.51 16.88 27.34
CA ARG A 248 -1.47 17.92 27.67
C ARG A 248 -0.72 19.24 27.78
N LEU A 249 -0.90 20.16 26.84
CA LEU A 249 -0.19 21.44 26.81
C LEU A 249 -1.03 22.55 27.45
N ALA A 250 -0.42 23.32 28.35
CA ALA A 250 -0.99 24.52 28.94
C ALA A 250 -1.31 25.59 27.87
N PRO A 251 -2.15 26.60 28.17
CA PRO A 251 -2.44 27.70 27.25
C PRO A 251 -1.17 28.36 26.69
N SER A 252 -1.01 28.30 25.36
CA SER A 252 0.26 28.62 24.70
C SER A 252 0.05 29.35 23.38
N LEU A 253 1.05 30.16 23.02
CA LEU A 253 1.30 30.64 21.65
C LEU A 253 2.27 29.66 20.99
N ILE A 254 1.83 28.98 19.93
CA ILE A 254 2.60 27.96 19.23
C ILE A 254 2.89 28.48 17.83
N ARG A 255 4.17 28.63 17.48
CA ARG A 255 4.60 29.01 16.13
C ARG A 255 5.16 27.81 15.41
N ILE A 256 4.66 27.59 14.20
CA ILE A 256 5.09 26.54 13.31
C ILE A 256 5.72 27.16 12.08
N SER A 257 6.95 26.77 11.76
CA SER A 257 7.71 27.32 10.63
C SER A 257 8.55 26.22 9.99
N LEU A 258 8.83 26.38 8.69
CA LEU A 258 9.73 25.48 7.98
C LEU A 258 11.13 25.51 8.63
N ARG A 259 11.69 24.34 8.91
CA ARG A 259 13.03 24.17 9.52
C ARG A 259 14.08 23.97 8.43
N ASN A 260 14.00 22.81 7.78
CA ASN A 260 14.90 22.35 6.73
C ASN A 260 14.22 21.22 5.93
N GLN A 261 14.93 20.72 4.93
CA GLN A 261 14.55 19.52 4.20
C GLN A 261 15.52 18.38 4.54
N ALA A 262 15.00 17.16 4.61
CA ALA A 262 15.79 15.95 4.78
C ALA A 262 15.77 15.09 3.52
N ASN A 263 16.92 14.48 3.20
CA ASN A 263 17.01 13.49 2.14
C ASN A 263 16.38 12.17 2.60
N MET A 264 15.31 11.75 1.93
CA MET A 264 14.63 10.48 2.17
C MET A 264 14.74 9.57 0.96
N VAL A 265 14.86 8.26 1.17
CA VAL A 265 14.77 7.29 0.08
C VAL A 265 13.29 6.93 -0.11
N GLN A 266 12.75 7.19 -1.30
CA GLN A 266 11.44 6.71 -1.71
C GLN A 266 11.60 5.41 -2.48
N LYS A 267 10.91 4.35 -2.04
CA LYS A 267 10.93 3.06 -2.74
C LYS A 267 10.30 3.24 -4.13
N SER A 268 11.03 2.83 -5.15
CA SER A 268 10.59 2.93 -6.55
C SER A 268 9.26 2.21 -6.76
N LYS A 269 8.23 2.95 -7.16
CA LYS A 269 7.00 2.36 -7.70
C LYS A 269 7.29 1.85 -9.11
N ARG A 270 7.91 0.68 -9.23
CA ARG A 270 7.83 -0.04 -10.51
C ARG A 270 6.37 -0.40 -10.72
N ARG A 271 5.85 -0.01 -11.88
CA ARG A 271 4.46 -0.11 -12.34
C ARG A 271 3.88 -1.50 -12.02
N THR A 272 3.41 -1.68 -10.79
CA THR A 272 2.31 -2.58 -10.50
C THR A 272 1.10 -1.92 -11.15
N SER A 273 0.79 -2.34 -12.37
CA SER A 273 -0.53 -2.11 -12.94
C SER A 273 -1.53 -2.91 -12.12
N MET A 274 -1.94 -2.31 -11.00
CA MET A 274 -3.22 -2.54 -10.36
C MET A 274 -3.83 -1.17 -10.12
N PRO A 275 -4.70 -0.69 -11.04
CA PRO A 275 -5.63 0.37 -10.69
C PRO A 275 -6.50 -0.15 -9.53
N LEU A 276 -6.69 0.69 -8.53
CA LEU A 276 -7.80 0.56 -7.58
C LEU A 276 -9.08 0.32 -8.40
N LEU A 277 -9.88 -0.67 -7.98
CA LEU A 277 -11.20 -1.01 -8.52
C LEU A 277 -11.91 0.20 -9.13
N ASN A 278 -11.86 0.35 -10.47
CA ASN A 278 -12.86 1.03 -11.31
C ASN A 278 -12.50 1.19 -12.81
N ASP A 279 -11.45 0.55 -13.33
CA ASP A 279 -11.18 0.59 -14.79
C ASP A 279 -11.24 -0.82 -15.42
N PRO A 280 -12.30 -1.17 -16.16
CA PRO A 280 -12.41 -2.48 -16.80
C PRO A 280 -11.67 -2.45 -18.15
N HIS A 281 -10.33 -2.58 -18.15
CA HIS A 281 -9.43 -3.10 -19.21
C HIS A 281 -7.98 -2.85 -18.70
N SER A 282 -7.03 -3.78 -18.56
CA SER A 282 -6.65 -4.95 -19.37
C SER A 282 -5.66 -5.82 -18.57
N ILE A 283 -6.15 -6.72 -17.72
CA ILE A 283 -5.32 -7.86 -17.31
C ILE A 283 -5.23 -8.75 -18.55
N PRO A 284 -4.04 -9.14 -19.05
CA PRO A 284 -3.96 -10.07 -20.17
C PRO A 284 -4.72 -11.34 -19.80
N ASP A 285 -5.74 -11.71 -20.57
CA ASP A 285 -6.56 -12.89 -20.28
C ASP A 285 -5.69 -14.15 -20.13
N ARG A 286 -4.58 -14.20 -20.88
CA ARG A 286 -3.56 -15.24 -20.80
C ARG A 286 -2.16 -14.65 -20.98
N LEU A 287 -1.22 -15.11 -20.16
CA LEU A 287 0.20 -14.86 -20.21
C LEU A 287 0.91 -16.09 -20.74
N ARG A 288 1.82 -15.91 -21.68
CA ARG A 288 2.69 -16.97 -22.20
C ARG A 288 4.09 -16.74 -21.64
N ILE A 289 4.53 -17.64 -20.77
CA ILE A 289 5.71 -17.41 -19.93
C ILE A 289 6.73 -18.51 -20.13
N ARG A 290 7.98 -18.11 -20.38
CA ARG A 290 9.12 -19.03 -20.43
C ARG A 290 9.59 -19.33 -19.02
N VAL A 291 9.68 -20.60 -18.67
CA VAL A 291 10.20 -21.04 -17.37
C VAL A 291 11.65 -21.48 -17.57
N ASN A 292 12.56 -20.92 -16.79
CA ASN A 292 13.98 -21.29 -16.79
C ASN A 292 14.37 -21.78 -15.39
N ARG A 293 15.16 -22.84 -15.30
CA ARG A 293 15.69 -23.39 -14.06
C ARG A 293 17.15 -22.98 -13.86
N ILE A 294 17.51 -22.67 -12.64
CA ILE A 294 18.87 -22.29 -12.21
C ILE A 294 19.31 -23.31 -11.15
N ASN A 295 20.58 -23.73 -11.17
CA ASN A 295 21.13 -24.61 -10.14
C ASN A 295 21.59 -23.83 -8.91
N LEU A 296 21.65 -24.49 -7.75
CA LEU A 296 22.04 -23.84 -6.49
C LEU A 296 23.45 -23.25 -6.52
N GLN A 297 24.41 -23.93 -7.16
CA GLN A 297 25.80 -23.48 -7.21
C GLN A 297 25.96 -22.17 -8.02
N GLU A 298 25.25 -22.05 -9.14
CA GLU A 298 25.19 -20.84 -9.96
C GLU A 298 24.46 -19.72 -9.22
N TYR A 299 23.34 -20.02 -8.56
CA TYR A 299 22.60 -19.06 -7.74
C TYR A 299 23.47 -18.46 -6.64
N GLU A 300 24.21 -19.28 -5.90
CA GLU A 300 25.11 -18.82 -4.83
C GLU A 300 26.32 -18.06 -5.39
N GLY A 301 26.87 -18.50 -6.53
CA GLY A 301 28.05 -17.88 -7.15
C GLY A 301 27.78 -16.57 -7.89
N LEU A 302 26.55 -16.38 -8.40
CA LEU A 302 26.15 -15.26 -9.26
C LEU A 302 24.98 -14.46 -8.68
N HIS A 303 24.69 -14.60 -7.38
CA HIS A 303 23.53 -13.99 -6.71
C HIS A 303 23.32 -12.50 -6.99
N TYR A 304 24.39 -11.74 -7.21
CA TYR A 304 24.39 -10.29 -7.45
C TYR A 304 24.47 -9.89 -8.94
N ASP A 305 24.44 -10.86 -9.86
CA ASP A 305 24.52 -10.62 -11.30
C ASP A 305 23.39 -11.37 -12.02
N LYS A 306 22.21 -10.77 -12.00
CA LYS A 306 20.98 -11.31 -12.62
C LYS A 306 21.15 -11.66 -14.10
N GLU A 307 21.90 -10.88 -14.87
CA GLU A 307 22.09 -11.17 -16.29
C GLU A 307 22.94 -12.43 -16.48
N LYS A 308 24.01 -12.61 -15.71
CA LYS A 308 24.77 -13.86 -15.74
C LYS A 308 23.97 -15.07 -15.25
N LEU A 309 23.12 -14.90 -14.23
CA LEU A 309 22.20 -15.96 -13.79
C LEU A 309 21.19 -16.34 -14.88
N ARG A 310 20.69 -15.35 -15.61
CA ARG A 310 19.81 -15.56 -16.75
C ARG A 310 20.51 -16.30 -17.89
N GLU A 311 21.76 -15.96 -18.20
CA GLU A 311 22.58 -16.66 -19.19
C GLU A 311 22.90 -18.12 -18.78
N ALA A 312 23.12 -18.36 -17.49
CA ALA A 312 23.38 -19.69 -16.95
C ALA A 312 22.12 -20.57 -16.85
N SER A 313 20.93 -19.96 -16.86
CA SER A 313 19.67 -20.67 -16.69
C SER A 313 19.35 -21.63 -17.85
N ILE A 314 18.76 -22.76 -17.51
CA ILE A 314 18.36 -23.79 -18.47
C ILE A 314 16.86 -23.65 -18.74
N PRO A 315 16.41 -23.48 -20.00
CA PRO A 315 14.98 -23.43 -20.31
C PRO A 315 14.31 -24.76 -19.97
N LEU A 316 13.23 -24.68 -19.21
CA LEU A 316 12.39 -25.83 -18.84
C LEU A 316 11.22 -26.00 -19.83
N GLY A 317 10.58 -24.90 -20.24
CA GLY A 317 9.44 -24.93 -21.14
C GLY A 317 8.66 -23.62 -21.16
N ILE A 318 7.49 -23.62 -21.81
CA ILE A 318 6.57 -22.48 -21.82
C ILE A 318 5.24 -22.90 -21.20
N ILE A 319 4.77 -22.14 -20.21
CA ILE A 319 3.43 -22.25 -19.65
C ILE A 319 2.52 -21.14 -20.20
N VAL A 320 1.23 -21.43 -20.26
CA VAL A 320 0.19 -20.42 -20.54
C VAL A 320 -0.74 -20.37 -19.34
N VAL A 321 -0.71 -19.26 -18.61
CA VAL A 321 -1.50 -19.04 -17.38
C VAL A 321 -2.36 -17.80 -17.51
N ARG A 322 -3.37 -17.62 -16.65
CA ARG A 322 -4.14 -16.37 -16.64
C ARG A 322 -3.33 -15.21 -16.07
N GLY A 323 -3.68 -13.97 -16.44
CA GLY A 323 -3.01 -12.77 -15.92
C GLY A 323 -3.15 -12.54 -14.41
N ASP A 324 -4.15 -13.16 -13.79
CA ASP A 324 -4.40 -13.18 -12.35
C ASP A 324 -3.96 -14.50 -11.67
N CYS A 325 -3.09 -15.29 -12.31
CA CYS A 325 -2.59 -16.53 -11.73
C CYS A 325 -1.58 -16.27 -10.60
N ASP A 326 -1.85 -16.82 -9.41
CA ASP A 326 -0.90 -16.87 -8.29
C ASP A 326 0.21 -17.92 -8.52
N LEU A 327 1.30 -17.85 -7.74
CA LEU A 327 2.43 -18.76 -7.92
C LEU A 327 2.12 -20.20 -7.49
N GLU A 328 1.20 -20.41 -6.54
CA GLU A 328 0.77 -21.74 -6.11
C GLU A 328 0.05 -22.48 -7.26
N THR A 329 -0.84 -21.79 -7.95
CA THR A 329 -1.52 -22.28 -9.15
C THR A 329 -0.52 -22.44 -10.29
N CYS A 330 0.39 -21.47 -10.49
CA CYS A 330 1.45 -21.52 -11.51
C CYS A 330 2.35 -22.74 -11.36
N ARG A 331 2.71 -23.11 -10.11
CA ARG A 331 3.50 -24.31 -9.78
C ARG A 331 2.87 -25.57 -10.37
N MET A 332 1.55 -25.71 -10.27
CA MET A 332 0.84 -26.86 -10.85
C MET A 332 1.02 -26.97 -12.37
N TYR A 333 1.11 -25.84 -13.09
CA TYR A 333 1.39 -25.84 -14.53
C TYR A 333 2.84 -26.24 -14.84
N ILE A 334 3.79 -25.78 -14.01
CA ILE A 334 5.20 -26.15 -14.14
C ILE A 334 5.42 -27.64 -13.85
N ASP A 335 4.73 -28.19 -12.86
CA ASP A 335 4.80 -29.62 -12.56
C ASP A 335 4.21 -30.47 -13.71
N ARG A 336 3.12 -30.02 -14.34
CA ARG A 336 2.54 -30.67 -15.54
C ARG A 336 3.45 -30.63 -16.77
N LEU A 337 4.27 -29.58 -16.93
CA LEU A 337 5.29 -29.55 -17.99
C LEU A 337 6.25 -30.73 -17.90
N GLN A 338 6.44 -31.32 -16.72
CA GLN A 338 7.29 -32.49 -16.54
C GLN A 338 6.59 -33.79 -16.91
N GLU A 339 5.30 -33.92 -16.63
CA GLU A 339 4.51 -35.12 -16.90
C GLU A 339 4.35 -35.37 -18.41
N ASP A 340 4.14 -34.32 -19.20
CA ASP A 340 3.99 -34.43 -20.66
C ASP A 340 5.31 -34.79 -21.38
N GLN A 341 6.47 -34.42 -20.80
CA GLN A 341 7.79 -34.75 -21.36
C GLN A 341 8.15 -36.24 -21.27
N GLU A 342 7.48 -37.04 -20.43
CA GLU A 342 7.70 -38.49 -20.35
C GLU A 342 7.09 -39.26 -21.55
N SER A 343 6.17 -38.64 -22.30
CA SER A 343 5.38 -39.29 -23.34
C SER A 343 5.97 -39.24 -24.76
N SER A 344 7.01 -38.43 -24.99
CA SER A 344 7.60 -38.21 -26.32
C SER A 344 9.12 -38.48 -26.34
N PHE A 345 9.59 -39.22 -27.35
CA PHE A 345 10.94 -39.78 -27.53
C PHE A 345 12.15 -38.90 -27.11
N PRO A 346 13.30 -39.51 -26.73
CA PRO A 346 14.34 -38.84 -25.95
C PRO A 346 15.28 -37.97 -26.81
N ARG A 347 15.40 -36.67 -26.50
CA ARG A 347 16.57 -35.84 -26.85
C ARG A 347 16.91 -34.83 -25.73
N VAL A 348 18.17 -34.94 -25.28
CA VAL A 348 19.11 -33.92 -24.76
C VAL A 348 18.67 -33.02 -23.56
N LEU A 349 19.34 -33.27 -22.42
CA LEU A 349 19.59 -32.41 -21.24
C LEU A 349 18.43 -31.84 -20.40
N SER A 350 17.18 -31.78 -20.87
CA SER A 350 16.05 -31.28 -20.05
C SER A 350 15.44 -32.31 -19.08
N VAL A 351 15.79 -33.60 -19.20
CA VAL A 351 15.11 -34.76 -18.62
C VAL A 351 15.27 -34.94 -17.10
N GLN A 352 15.99 -34.06 -16.40
CA GLN A 352 16.01 -34.12 -14.93
C GLN A 352 14.68 -33.59 -14.38
N ARG A 353 13.93 -34.50 -13.72
CA ARG A 353 12.76 -34.16 -12.92
C ARG A 353 13.15 -33.08 -11.91
N LEU A 354 12.29 -32.07 -11.76
CA LEU A 354 12.55 -30.99 -10.82
C LEU A 354 12.58 -31.59 -9.41
N SER A 355 13.51 -31.13 -8.59
CA SER A 355 13.52 -31.49 -7.18
C SER A 355 12.17 -31.13 -6.56
N PRO A 356 11.56 -31.97 -5.70
CA PRO A 356 10.36 -31.59 -4.94
C PRO A 356 10.56 -30.35 -4.05
N ARG A 357 11.81 -29.86 -3.94
CA ARG A 357 12.19 -28.67 -3.18
C ARG A 357 12.49 -27.45 -4.05
N TRP A 358 12.13 -27.46 -5.33
CA TRP A 358 12.34 -26.31 -6.22
C TRP A 358 11.50 -25.11 -5.76
N CYS A 359 12.07 -23.90 -5.86
CA CYS A 359 11.43 -22.65 -5.41
C CYS A 359 11.39 -21.61 -6.53
N PHE A 360 10.42 -20.70 -6.50
CA PHE A 360 10.40 -19.55 -7.41
C PHE A 360 11.48 -18.53 -7.04
N LEU A 361 11.95 -17.81 -8.06
CA LEU A 361 12.84 -16.67 -7.90
C LEU A 361 12.12 -15.39 -8.34
N ASP A 362 12.03 -14.41 -7.43
CA ASP A 362 11.54 -13.07 -7.69
C ASP A 362 12.57 -12.28 -8.52
N GLY A 363 12.20 -11.99 -9.77
CA GLY A 363 12.98 -11.21 -10.71
C GLY A 363 12.70 -9.71 -10.71
N LYS A 364 11.94 -9.17 -9.75
CA LYS A 364 11.62 -7.72 -9.71
C LYS A 364 12.84 -6.83 -9.54
N CYS A 365 13.85 -7.31 -8.82
CA CYS A 365 15.10 -6.59 -8.62
C CYS A 365 15.87 -6.48 -9.95
N VAL A 366 16.56 -5.34 -10.14
CA VAL A 366 17.41 -5.12 -11.32
C VAL A 366 18.58 -6.08 -11.34
N HIS A 367 19.22 -6.25 -10.17
CA HIS A 367 20.55 -6.84 -10.09
C HIS A 367 20.54 -8.26 -9.52
N CYS A 368 19.50 -8.66 -8.80
CA CYS A 368 19.44 -9.93 -8.09
C CYS A 368 18.16 -10.71 -8.42
N LEU A 369 18.20 -12.02 -8.23
CA LEU A 369 17.03 -12.90 -8.14
C LEU A 369 16.87 -13.29 -6.66
N PHE A 370 15.64 -13.27 -6.13
CA PHE A 370 15.39 -13.60 -4.72
C PHE A 370 14.51 -14.82 -4.54
N LEU A 371 14.88 -15.71 -3.63
CA LEU A 371 14.06 -16.87 -3.26
C LEU A 371 12.69 -16.47 -2.71
N ILE A 372 11.65 -17.07 -3.29
CA ILE A 372 10.29 -17.08 -2.77
C ILE A 372 10.08 -18.41 -2.06
N SER A 373 9.74 -18.35 -0.77
CA SER A 373 9.42 -19.55 0.00
C SER A 373 8.08 -20.13 -0.44
N PHE A 374 7.94 -21.46 -0.36
CA PHE A 374 6.68 -22.16 -0.62
C PHE A 374 5.49 -21.56 0.13
N GLN A 375 5.71 -21.11 1.38
CA GLN A 375 4.67 -20.50 2.21
C GLN A 375 4.19 -19.13 1.71
N GLN A 376 4.91 -18.50 0.79
CA GLN A 376 4.61 -17.16 0.25
C GLN A 376 4.03 -17.21 -1.16
N GLU A 377 3.98 -18.37 -1.82
CA GLU A 377 3.57 -18.47 -3.24
C GLU A 377 2.14 -17.99 -3.50
N HIS A 378 1.19 -18.30 -2.60
CA HIS A 378 -0.19 -17.83 -2.67
C HIS A 378 -0.36 -16.31 -2.46
N LEU A 379 0.69 -15.62 -2.00
CA LEU A 379 0.69 -14.17 -1.78
C LEU A 379 1.23 -13.39 -3.00
N HIS A 380 1.73 -14.10 -4.01
CA HIS A 380 2.38 -13.51 -5.17
C HIS A 380 1.67 -13.91 -6.46
N PHE A 381 1.43 -12.93 -7.32
CA PHE A 381 0.96 -13.17 -8.67
C PHE A 381 2.12 -13.32 -9.64
N VAL A 382 1.91 -14.09 -10.70
CA VAL A 382 2.88 -14.28 -11.77
C VAL A 382 3.34 -12.95 -12.36
N THR A 383 2.40 -12.05 -12.63
CA THR A 383 2.64 -10.69 -13.16
C THR A 383 3.45 -9.80 -12.23
N GLU A 384 3.51 -10.14 -10.94
CA GLU A 384 4.33 -9.43 -9.99
C GLU A 384 5.79 -9.79 -10.22
N ILE A 385 6.14 -11.06 -10.28
CA ILE A 385 7.54 -11.48 -10.29
C ILE A 385 8.20 -11.40 -11.67
N SER A 386 7.42 -11.47 -12.75
CA SER A 386 7.87 -11.30 -14.13
C SER A 386 6.71 -11.14 -15.14
N GLN A 387 7.02 -10.75 -16.38
CA GLN A 387 6.04 -10.63 -17.48
C GLN A 387 6.17 -11.75 -18.51
N ASP A 388 7.40 -12.06 -18.95
CA ASP A 388 7.65 -12.99 -20.07
C ASP A 388 8.50 -14.22 -19.67
N GLU A 389 9.29 -14.13 -18.60
CA GLU A 389 10.23 -15.17 -18.18
C GLU A 389 10.27 -15.36 -16.65
N ILE A 390 10.05 -16.58 -16.15
CA ILE A 390 10.19 -16.90 -14.71
C ILE A 390 11.42 -17.76 -14.49
N PHE A 391 12.10 -17.53 -13.38
CA PHE A 391 13.22 -18.35 -12.92
C PHE A 391 12.79 -19.20 -11.72
N ILE A 392 13.20 -20.47 -11.72
CA ILE A 392 13.06 -21.37 -10.58
C ILE A 392 14.44 -21.85 -10.15
N LEU A 393 14.64 -22.00 -8.84
CA LEU A 393 15.83 -22.61 -8.28
C LEU A 393 15.59 -24.09 -8.07
N ASP A 394 16.42 -24.93 -8.69
CA ASP A 394 16.43 -26.38 -8.43
C ASP A 394 17.71 -26.75 -7.65
N PRO A 395 17.60 -27.11 -6.36
CA PRO A 395 18.75 -27.40 -5.52
C PRO A 395 19.45 -28.72 -5.85
N GLU A 396 18.80 -29.64 -6.57
CA GLU A 396 19.32 -30.98 -6.86
C GLU A 396 19.73 -31.14 -8.33
N LEU A 397 19.76 -30.04 -9.08
CA LEU A 397 20.15 -30.02 -10.49
C LEU A 397 21.64 -30.35 -10.65
N VAL A 398 21.94 -31.51 -11.23
CA VAL A 398 23.32 -31.99 -11.46
C VAL A 398 23.78 -31.61 -12.87
N MET A 399 24.81 -30.77 -12.99
CA MET A 399 25.42 -30.42 -14.28
C MET A 399 26.33 -31.55 -14.80
N SER A 400 26.06 -32.09 -16.00
CA SER A 400 27.08 -32.84 -16.75
C SER A 400 27.93 -31.85 -17.57
N GLN A 401 29.24 -31.85 -17.37
CA GLN A 401 30.14 -31.01 -18.16
C GLN A 401 30.14 -31.40 -19.66
N GLN A 402 30.22 -30.36 -20.50
CA GLN A 402 30.66 -30.29 -21.91
C GLN A 402 29.59 -30.30 -23.04
N GLY A 403 29.49 -29.14 -23.71
CA GLY A 403 29.73 -29.00 -25.15
C GLY A 403 28.55 -29.18 -26.13
N GLY A 404 28.07 -28.07 -26.71
CA GLY A 404 27.62 -28.04 -28.11
C GLY A 404 26.13 -27.74 -28.39
N THR A 405 25.92 -26.61 -29.07
CA THR A 405 24.74 -26.17 -29.88
C THR A 405 23.40 -25.84 -29.19
N PRO A 406 22.69 -24.78 -29.64
CA PRO A 406 21.46 -24.30 -28.99
C PRO A 406 20.27 -25.23 -29.30
N PRO A 407 19.38 -25.52 -28.33
CA PRO A 407 18.17 -26.29 -28.61
C PRO A 407 17.11 -25.43 -29.31
N GLY A 408 16.45 -26.02 -30.30
CA GLY A 408 15.32 -25.42 -31.03
C GLY A 408 14.05 -25.27 -30.18
N MET A 409 13.05 -24.64 -30.80
CA MET A 409 11.75 -24.20 -30.25
C MET A 409 11.21 -25.04 -29.07
N PRO A 410 10.83 -24.39 -27.94
CA PRO A 410 10.22 -25.06 -26.79
C PRO A 410 8.72 -25.40 -27.02
N ASP A 411 8.30 -26.53 -26.45
CA ASP A 411 6.91 -27.04 -26.51
C ASP A 411 5.92 -26.14 -25.75
N LEU A 412 4.69 -26.06 -26.27
CA LEU A 412 3.61 -25.17 -25.82
C LEU A 412 2.44 -25.97 -25.24
N VAL A 413 2.09 -25.74 -23.97
CA VAL A 413 0.89 -26.31 -23.33
C VAL A 413 -0.24 -25.26 -23.30
N VAL A 414 -1.44 -25.62 -23.78
CA VAL A 414 -2.63 -24.76 -23.84
C VAL A 414 -3.83 -25.44 -23.17
N GLU A 415 -4.58 -24.70 -22.36
CA GLU A 415 -5.82 -25.12 -21.70
C GLU A 415 -6.90 -25.60 -22.70
N GLN A 416 -7.43 -26.82 -22.52
CA GLN A 416 -8.52 -27.38 -23.30
C GLN A 416 -9.88 -26.98 -22.67
N ALA A 417 -10.74 -26.32 -23.45
CA ALA A 417 -12.07 -25.91 -22.99
C ALA A 417 -12.95 -27.14 -22.71
N SER A 418 -13.43 -27.25 -21.47
CA SER A 418 -14.33 -28.32 -21.02
C SER A 418 -15.71 -28.20 -21.67
N GLY A 419 -16.11 -29.21 -22.44
CA GLY A 419 -17.46 -29.33 -22.97
C GLY A 419 -17.74 -30.66 -23.68
N ILE A 420 -18.24 -31.63 -22.90
CA ILE A 420 -19.07 -32.79 -23.30
C ILE A 420 -18.30 -34.02 -23.84
N SER A 421 -18.21 -35.05 -22.99
CA SER A 421 -18.05 -36.48 -23.33
C SER A 421 -19.42 -37.03 -23.78
N ASP A 422 -19.63 -38.06 -24.59
CA ASP A 422 -18.88 -39.26 -24.95
C ASP A 422 -19.43 -39.83 -26.27
N ARG A 423 -18.70 -40.82 -26.82
CA ARG A 423 -19.17 -41.99 -27.60
C ARG A 423 -18.80 -42.06 -29.10
N TRP A 424 -17.58 -42.57 -29.33
CA TRP A 424 -17.21 -43.57 -30.36
C TRP A 424 -18.31 -44.65 -30.54
N ASN A 425 -18.62 -45.29 -31.67
CA ASN A 425 -18.10 -45.47 -33.05
C ASN A 425 -19.22 -46.29 -33.81
N PRO A 426 -19.04 -46.88 -35.01
CA PRO A 426 -18.69 -46.37 -36.34
C PRO A 426 -19.74 -46.77 -37.45
N ALA A 427 -19.48 -46.33 -38.68
CA ALA A 427 -19.98 -46.86 -39.96
C ALA A 427 -21.46 -46.62 -40.35
N VAL A 428 -21.68 -45.79 -41.38
CA VAL A 428 -22.27 -46.18 -42.68
C VAL A 428 -22.32 -44.95 -43.61
N ARG A 429 -21.54 -45.06 -44.69
CA ARG A 429 -21.76 -44.58 -46.06
C ARG A 429 -22.62 -43.33 -46.35
N LYS A 430 -21.96 -42.43 -47.08
CA LYS A 430 -22.33 -41.85 -48.40
C LYS A 430 -23.67 -41.10 -48.53
N ARG A 431 -23.51 -39.80 -48.82
CA ARG A 431 -23.88 -39.13 -50.08
C ARG A 431 -25.36 -39.19 -50.47
N MET A 432 -26.05 -38.04 -50.44
CA MET A 432 -26.89 -37.45 -51.51
C MET A 432 -27.49 -36.13 -50.98
N LEU A 433 -27.18 -34.99 -51.62
CA LEU A 433 -27.98 -34.31 -52.67
C LEU A 433 -29.32 -33.78 -52.11
N SER A 434 -29.45 -32.45 -51.98
CA SER A 434 -30.22 -31.56 -52.87
C SER A 434 -31.72 -31.67 -52.57
N ASP A 435 -32.58 -30.66 -52.59
CA ASP A 435 -32.58 -29.35 -53.23
C ASP A 435 -33.89 -28.67 -52.76
N SER A 436 -33.99 -27.34 -52.87
CA SER A 436 -35.20 -26.55 -53.17
C SER A 436 -36.50 -26.73 -52.33
N GLY A 437 -37.28 -25.70 -51.99
CA GLY A 437 -37.31 -24.29 -52.36
C GLY A 437 -38.66 -23.66 -51.94
N LEU A 438 -38.66 -22.32 -51.89
CA LEU A 438 -39.74 -21.39 -52.24
C LEU A 438 -41.12 -21.47 -51.55
N GLY A 439 -41.51 -20.35 -50.92
CA GLY A 439 -42.93 -19.98 -50.77
C GLY A 439 -43.17 -18.76 -49.89
N LYS A 440 -43.33 -17.58 -50.50
CA LYS A 440 -43.72 -16.30 -49.88
C LYS A 440 -45.13 -16.36 -49.26
N ILE A 441 -45.44 -15.47 -48.29
CA ILE A 441 -46.61 -14.54 -48.23
C ILE A 441 -46.67 -13.87 -46.82
N SER A 442 -46.90 -12.56 -46.79
CA SER A 442 -47.27 -11.67 -45.65
C SER A 442 -48.75 -11.24 -45.88
N PRO A 443 -49.54 -10.51 -45.03
CA PRO A 443 -49.22 -9.67 -43.85
C PRO A 443 -50.32 -9.63 -42.71
N HIS A 444 -50.22 -8.64 -41.78
CA HIS A 444 -51.23 -8.08 -40.83
C HIS A 444 -51.58 -8.86 -39.54
N TYR A 445 -51.24 -8.33 -38.33
CA TYR A 445 -51.90 -7.34 -37.43
C TYR A 445 -53.07 -7.92 -36.61
N GLU A 446 -52.92 -7.97 -35.27
CA GLU A 446 -53.86 -7.35 -34.30
C GLU A 446 -53.41 -7.53 -32.84
N VAL A 447 -53.59 -6.44 -32.07
CA VAL A 447 -53.49 -6.30 -30.62
C VAL A 447 -54.87 -6.60 -30.01
N PRO A 448 -54.94 -7.06 -28.75
CA PRO A 448 -55.95 -6.47 -27.88
C PRO A 448 -55.40 -6.05 -26.51
N ASP A 449 -56.04 -5.00 -26.02
CA ASP A 449 -55.80 -4.26 -24.79
C ASP A 449 -57.10 -4.28 -23.95
N LYS A 450 -56.97 -3.99 -22.64
CA LYS A 450 -58.05 -3.74 -21.62
C LYS A 450 -58.66 -5.00 -20.95
N GLN A 451 -59.07 -5.01 -19.67
CA GLN A 451 -59.39 -3.94 -18.71
C GLN A 451 -59.48 -4.47 -17.25
N LYS A 452 -59.00 -3.65 -16.31
CA LYS A 452 -59.48 -3.31 -14.94
C LYS A 452 -60.40 -4.28 -14.13
N ASP A 453 -60.04 -4.48 -12.85
CA ASP A 453 -60.65 -3.86 -11.64
C ASP A 453 -59.93 -4.45 -10.39
N ALA A 454 -59.20 -3.68 -9.57
CA ALA A 454 -59.65 -2.89 -8.41
C ALA A 454 -60.40 -3.69 -7.31
N SER A 455 -59.73 -3.95 -6.18
CA SER A 455 -60.04 -3.37 -4.84
C SER A 455 -59.80 -4.30 -3.63
N GLN A 456 -59.29 -3.66 -2.56
CA GLN A 456 -59.36 -3.98 -1.10
C GLN A 456 -58.56 -5.19 -0.57
N ALA A 457 -57.46 -4.97 0.16
CA ALA A 457 -57.34 -4.50 1.56
C ALA A 457 -57.81 -5.52 2.60
N TYR A 458 -56.88 -6.09 3.39
CA TYR A 458 -57.07 -6.37 4.82
C TYR A 458 -55.72 -6.48 5.54
N MET A 459 -55.62 -5.77 6.66
CA MET A 459 -54.57 -5.85 7.69
C MET A 459 -54.83 -7.02 8.66
N LEU A 460 -53.82 -7.28 9.51
CA LEU A 460 -53.74 -8.11 10.74
C LEU A 460 -53.27 -9.55 10.46
N GLN A 461 -52.23 -10.09 11.11
CA GLN A 461 -51.69 -9.89 12.46
C GLN A 461 -50.16 -9.74 12.47
#